data_AF-A0A971VRW9-F1
#
_entry.id   AF-A0A971VRW9-F1
#
_cell.length_a   1.000
_cell.length_b   1.000
_cell.length_c   1.000
_cell.angle_alpha   90.00
_cell.angle_beta   90.00
_cell.angle_gamma   90.00
#
_symmetry.space_group_name_H-M   'P 1'
#
loop_
_entity.id
_entity.type
_entity.pdbx_description
1 polymer ?
#
loop_
_entity_poly.entity_id
_entity_poly.type
_entity_poly.pdbx_seq_one_letter_code
_entity_poly.pdbx_strand_id
1 'polypeptide(L)'
;MENLLDILSPQERTVLSFRALFESKGYRRIKANRFEEYRFYLENINFLRSEQLITFSDLDGRLRALKPDVTLSIVKHYGSNGGLNKLYYIENVYRPGPTGRSFAEISQMGLECIGKVGKAEVSEVLYLSYESLKLTGKPFRLSVSHVGFIAGLMKSLKVPTQYRGALYESIASKNPLGLRMTAEAAGLSGENIDFLQKAALLSGGADKVIDTAFKYCKNSEMHRAVGQIKDAIDGLDSSNILIDFSIRGDEDYYSGLMFCGYIKGRSRVVLSGGQYDNMLKKMNKEGRAIGFALYLSELFGGERHA
;
A
#
# COMPACT_ATOMS: atom_id res chain seq x y z
N MET A 1 -33.27 -17.48 21.40
CA MET A 1 -32.02 -16.71 21.37
C MET A 1 -32.06 -15.90 20.10
N GLU A 2 -32.17 -14.58 20.20
CA GLU A 2 -31.98 -13.70 19.03
C GLU A 2 -30.64 -14.02 18.37
N ASN A 3 -30.60 -14.04 17.05
CA ASN A 3 -29.36 -14.26 16.32
C ASN A 3 -28.43 -13.09 16.64
N LEU A 4 -27.25 -13.38 17.20
CA LEU A 4 -26.27 -12.35 17.58
C LEU A 4 -25.96 -11.38 16.42
N LEU A 5 -26.06 -11.86 15.18
CA LEU A 5 -25.87 -11.04 13.99
C LEU A 5 -26.94 -9.95 13.81
N ASP A 6 -28.14 -10.12 14.36
CA ASP A 6 -29.24 -9.16 14.21
C ASP A 6 -29.08 -7.94 15.12
N ILE A 7 -28.31 -8.07 16.22
CA ILE A 7 -28.05 -7.01 17.20
C ILE A 7 -26.88 -6.12 16.77
N LEU A 8 -25.93 -6.68 16.02
CA LEU A 8 -24.70 -5.98 15.63
C LEU A 8 -24.96 -4.92 14.56
N SER A 9 -24.31 -3.78 14.69
CA SER A 9 -24.31 -2.75 13.66
C SER A 9 -23.71 -3.29 12.34
N PRO A 10 -24.05 -2.70 11.18
CA PRO A 10 -23.40 -3.06 9.91
C PRO A 10 -21.87 -3.00 9.96
N GLN A 11 -21.31 -2.03 10.71
CA GLN A 11 -19.88 -1.89 10.91
C GLN A 11 -19.29 -3.08 11.68
N GLU A 12 -19.90 -3.45 12.82
CA GLU A 12 -19.43 -4.58 13.63
C GLU A 12 -19.51 -5.90 12.86
N ARG A 13 -20.62 -6.13 12.13
CA ARG A 13 -20.77 -7.31 11.26
C ARG A 13 -19.67 -7.39 10.21
N THR A 14 -19.36 -6.25 9.57
CA THR A 14 -18.31 -6.18 8.54
C THR A 14 -16.94 -6.45 9.15
N VAL A 15 -16.61 -5.84 10.29
CA VAL A 15 -15.33 -6.07 10.99
C VAL A 15 -15.20 -7.53 11.43
N LEU A 16 -16.27 -8.16 11.94
CA LEU A 16 -16.26 -9.59 12.27
C LEU A 16 -16.07 -10.47 11.03
N SER A 17 -16.67 -10.09 9.90
CA SER A 17 -16.48 -10.81 8.63
C SER A 17 -15.03 -10.73 8.15
N PHE A 18 -14.38 -9.56 8.28
CA PHE A 18 -12.94 -9.44 8.00
C PHE A 18 -12.10 -10.32 8.92
N ARG A 19 -12.42 -10.38 10.22
CA ARG A 19 -11.71 -11.25 11.17
C ARG A 19 -11.85 -12.72 10.77
N ALA A 20 -13.07 -13.17 10.48
CA ALA A 20 -13.33 -14.53 10.03
C ALA A 20 -12.56 -14.86 8.73
N LEU A 21 -12.56 -13.93 7.77
CA LEU A 21 -11.80 -14.07 6.52
C LEU A 21 -10.30 -14.24 6.79
N PHE A 22 -9.70 -13.40 7.64
CA PHE A 22 -8.25 -13.44 7.91
C PHE A 22 -7.86 -14.69 8.71
N GLU A 23 -8.63 -15.02 9.75
CA GLU A 23 -8.36 -16.21 10.58
C GLU A 23 -8.54 -17.51 9.79
N SER A 24 -9.45 -17.56 8.81
CA SER A 24 -9.58 -18.71 7.90
C SER A 24 -8.34 -18.98 7.04
N LYS A 25 -7.46 -17.99 6.88
CA LYS A 25 -6.16 -18.11 6.17
C LYS A 25 -4.96 -18.23 7.12
N GLY A 26 -5.22 -18.43 8.41
CA GLY A 26 -4.20 -18.62 9.43
C GLY A 26 -3.56 -17.33 9.94
N TYR A 27 -4.18 -16.17 9.70
CA TYR A 27 -3.72 -14.92 10.31
C TYR A 27 -4.12 -14.85 11.78
N ARG A 28 -3.17 -14.52 12.65
CA ARG A 28 -3.42 -14.34 14.09
C ARG A 28 -3.53 -12.87 14.46
N ARG A 29 -4.47 -12.54 15.34
CA ARG A 29 -4.63 -11.18 15.84
C ARG A 29 -3.44 -10.79 16.71
N ILE A 30 -2.96 -9.58 16.52
CA ILE A 30 -1.99 -8.95 17.42
C ILE A 30 -2.48 -7.57 17.85
N LYS A 31 -1.84 -7.07 18.91
CA LYS A 31 -2.00 -5.71 19.41
C LYS A 31 -0.65 -5.02 19.32
N ALA A 32 -0.61 -3.83 18.76
CA ALA A 32 0.61 -3.03 18.69
C ALA A 32 0.68 -2.06 19.88
N ASN A 33 1.89 -1.68 20.27
CA ASN A 33 2.07 -0.66 21.29
C ASN A 33 1.47 0.67 20.82
N ARG A 34 0.86 1.45 21.74
CA ARG A 34 0.23 2.73 21.41
C ARG A 34 1.25 3.86 21.23
N PHE A 35 2.35 3.75 21.95
CA PHE A 35 3.47 4.69 21.92
C PHE A 35 4.79 3.94 21.98
N GLU A 36 5.80 4.51 21.36
CA GLU A 36 7.16 3.98 21.32
C GLU A 36 8.17 5.12 21.50
N GLU A 37 9.46 4.80 21.69
CA GLU A 37 10.49 5.84 21.73
C GLU A 37 10.50 6.63 20.43
N TYR A 38 10.48 7.96 20.52
CA TYR A 38 10.47 8.85 19.35
C TYR A 38 11.63 8.56 18.40
N ARG A 39 12.80 8.25 18.96
CA ARG A 39 14.02 7.91 18.21
C ARG A 39 13.80 6.77 17.20
N PHE A 40 12.98 5.77 17.53
CA PHE A 40 12.68 4.67 16.61
C PHE A 40 11.99 5.16 15.34
N TYR A 41 11.00 6.06 15.47
CA TYR A 41 10.32 6.62 14.31
C TYR A 41 11.21 7.56 13.52
N LEU A 42 12.06 8.35 14.18
CA LEU A 42 13.02 9.23 13.53
C LEU A 42 14.04 8.45 12.68
N GLU A 43 14.56 7.32 13.19
CA GLU A 43 15.50 6.46 12.46
C GLU A 43 14.87 5.76 11.23
N ASN A 44 13.53 5.72 11.19
CA ASN A 44 12.73 5.08 10.14
C ASN A 44 11.75 6.05 9.46
N ILE A 45 12.09 7.35 9.45
CA ILE A 45 11.21 8.43 8.97
C ILE A 45 10.80 8.27 7.50
N ASN A 46 11.68 7.71 6.67
CA ASN A 46 11.41 7.42 5.26
C ASN A 46 10.27 6.40 5.04
N PHE A 47 9.88 5.66 6.09
CA PHE A 47 8.74 4.73 6.03
C PHE A 47 7.46 5.34 6.60
N LEU A 48 7.48 6.63 6.96
CA LEU A 48 6.32 7.33 7.48
C LEU A 48 5.67 8.16 6.39
N ARG A 49 4.33 8.13 6.35
CA ARG A 49 3.55 9.01 5.46
C ARG A 49 3.63 10.49 5.83
N SER A 50 4.11 10.81 7.02
CA SER A 50 4.29 12.17 7.51
C SER A 50 5.40 12.20 8.55
N GLU A 51 6.25 13.20 8.46
CA GLU A 51 7.32 13.48 9.42
C GLU A 51 6.81 14.11 10.72
N GLN A 52 5.57 14.62 10.72
CA GLN A 52 4.97 15.26 11.89
C GLN A 52 4.40 14.18 12.84
N LEU A 53 5.08 14.01 13.97
CA LEU A 53 4.74 13.05 15.01
C LEU A 53 4.21 13.75 16.26
N ILE A 54 3.19 13.18 16.90
CA ILE A 54 2.78 13.61 18.23
C ILE A 54 3.76 13.01 19.24
N THR A 55 4.49 13.88 19.94
CA THR A 55 5.47 13.48 20.95
C THR A 55 5.08 13.94 22.35
N PHE A 56 5.55 13.22 23.36
CA PHE A 56 5.37 13.57 24.77
C PHE A 56 6.54 13.04 25.60
N SER A 57 6.84 13.73 26.71
CA SER A 57 7.80 13.23 27.70
C SER A 57 7.12 12.21 28.60
N ASP A 58 7.70 11.01 28.67
CA ASP A 58 7.22 9.92 29.52
C ASP A 58 7.63 10.16 31.00
N LEU A 59 7.13 9.33 31.91
CA LEU A 59 7.38 9.44 33.35
C LEU A 59 8.87 9.27 33.71
N ASP A 60 9.65 8.61 32.85
CA ASP A 60 11.10 8.43 32.98
C ASP A 60 11.92 9.54 32.29
N GLY A 61 11.24 10.57 31.76
CA GLY A 61 11.85 11.68 31.03
C GLY A 61 12.22 11.36 29.58
N ARG A 62 11.99 10.13 29.09
CA ARG A 62 12.27 9.79 27.70
C ARG A 62 11.20 10.36 26.77
N LEU A 63 11.62 10.81 25.59
CA LEU A 63 10.71 11.29 24.56
C LEU A 63 10.04 10.10 23.85
N ARG A 64 8.72 9.99 23.98
CA ARG A 64 7.87 9.02 23.30
C ARG A 64 7.11 9.69 22.17
N ALA A 65 6.64 8.88 21.22
CA ALA A 65 5.70 9.31 20.20
C ALA A 65 4.50 8.37 20.15
N LEU A 66 3.32 8.95 19.88
CA LEU A 66 2.14 8.17 19.51
C LEU A 66 2.36 7.51 18.15
N LYS A 67 1.88 6.28 18.02
CA LYS A 67 2.07 5.45 16.83
C LYS A 67 1.52 6.12 15.56
N PRO A 68 2.38 6.50 14.59
CA PRO A 68 1.96 7.06 13.31
C PRO A 68 1.65 5.98 12.27
N ASP A 69 2.16 4.77 12.47
CA ASP A 69 2.06 3.66 11.53
C ASP A 69 2.10 2.32 12.28
N VAL A 70 1.18 1.41 11.93
CA VAL A 70 1.09 0.10 12.60
C VAL A 70 2.15 -0.87 12.08
N THR A 71 2.45 -0.84 10.78
CA THR A 71 3.39 -1.75 10.13
C THR A 71 4.79 -1.60 10.71
N LEU A 72 5.29 -0.38 10.93
CA LEU A 72 6.58 -0.16 11.60
C LEU A 72 6.65 -0.80 12.99
N SER A 73 5.63 -0.58 13.81
CA SER A 73 5.53 -1.18 15.14
C SER A 73 5.45 -2.71 15.07
N ILE A 74 4.74 -3.27 14.08
CA ILE A 74 4.68 -4.71 13.88
C ILE A 74 6.05 -5.24 13.47
N VAL A 75 6.67 -4.67 12.44
CA VAL A 75 7.98 -5.11 11.96
C VAL A 75 9.01 -5.03 13.07
N LYS A 76 8.99 -4.02 13.94
CA LYS A 76 9.88 -3.94 15.12
C LYS A 76 9.78 -5.17 16.02
N HIS A 77 8.56 -5.55 16.41
CA HIS A 77 8.33 -6.61 17.40
C HIS A 77 8.27 -8.02 16.80
N TYR A 78 7.84 -8.14 15.54
CA TYR A 78 7.60 -9.40 14.86
C TYR A 78 8.61 -9.55 13.72
N GLY A 79 9.72 -10.24 14.02
CA GLY A 79 10.66 -10.72 13.01
C GLY A 79 10.29 -12.10 12.51
N SER A 80 10.78 -12.47 11.33
CA SER A 80 10.50 -13.77 10.73
C SER A 80 11.25 -14.92 11.40
N ASN A 81 12.44 -14.69 11.99
CA ASN A 81 13.35 -15.74 12.46
C ASN A 81 13.45 -16.93 11.45
N GLY A 82 13.37 -16.64 10.15
CA GLY A 82 13.35 -17.64 9.07
C GLY A 82 12.00 -18.34 8.80
N GLY A 83 10.93 -17.99 9.49
CA GLY A 83 9.55 -18.48 9.29
C GLY A 83 8.65 -17.49 8.53
N LEU A 84 7.34 -17.80 8.51
CA LEU A 84 6.30 -16.91 7.98
C LEU A 84 5.41 -16.45 9.14
N ASN A 85 5.22 -15.14 9.27
CA ASN A 85 4.26 -14.55 10.21
C ASN A 85 3.07 -13.99 9.43
N LYS A 86 1.87 -14.51 9.70
CA LYS A 86 0.59 -13.98 9.21
C LYS A 86 -0.12 -13.29 10.37
N LEU A 87 -0.12 -11.97 10.38
CA LEU A 87 -0.58 -11.15 11.51
C LEU A 87 -1.70 -10.22 11.04
N TYR A 88 -2.72 -10.00 11.86
CA TYR A 88 -3.72 -8.95 11.60
C TYR A 88 -3.97 -8.10 12.84
N TYR A 89 -4.46 -6.88 12.66
CA TYR A 89 -4.66 -5.90 13.71
C TYR A 89 -5.93 -5.07 13.50
N ILE A 90 -6.44 -4.50 14.60
CA ILE A 90 -7.48 -3.46 14.61
C ILE A 90 -6.96 -2.39 15.57
N GLU A 91 -6.48 -1.29 15.02
CA GLU A 91 -5.64 -0.31 15.72
C GLU A 91 -5.93 1.11 15.22
N ASN A 92 -5.63 2.09 16.08
CA ASN A 92 -5.65 3.49 15.68
C ASN A 92 -4.23 3.99 15.44
N VAL A 93 -4.08 4.89 14.47
CA VAL A 93 -2.84 5.65 14.22
C VAL A 93 -3.14 7.15 14.24
N TYR A 94 -2.13 7.94 14.55
CA TYR A 94 -2.26 9.39 14.71
C TYR A 94 -1.39 10.11 13.68
N ARG A 95 -2.02 10.91 12.82
CA ARG A 95 -1.34 11.62 11.73
C ARG A 95 -1.91 13.03 11.59
N PRO A 96 -1.18 13.99 10.99
CA PRO A 96 -1.77 15.26 10.63
C PRO A 96 -3.03 15.06 9.77
N GLY A 97 -4.09 15.78 10.12
CA GLY A 97 -5.31 15.83 9.35
C GLY A 97 -5.09 16.50 8.00
N PRO A 98 -6.09 16.49 7.11
CA PRO A 98 -5.95 16.96 5.73
C PRO A 98 -5.55 18.43 5.60
N THR A 99 -5.90 19.25 6.60
CA THR A 99 -5.56 20.68 6.65
C THR A 99 -4.21 20.96 7.31
N GLY A 100 -3.57 19.95 7.90
CA GLY A 100 -2.34 20.09 8.69
C GLY A 100 -2.49 20.89 9.99
N ARG A 101 -3.70 21.32 10.35
CA ARG A 101 -3.96 22.17 11.54
C ARG A 101 -4.17 21.37 12.82
N SER A 102 -4.58 20.12 12.71
CA SER A 102 -4.81 19.22 13.83
C SER A 102 -4.39 17.80 13.47
N PHE A 103 -4.12 16.98 14.48
CA PHE A 103 -3.97 15.55 14.28
C PHE A 103 -5.35 14.88 14.17
N ALA A 104 -5.41 13.83 13.35
CA ALA A 104 -6.54 12.95 13.21
C ALA A 104 -6.19 11.58 13.79
N GLU A 105 -7.14 11.00 14.53
CA GLU A 105 -7.13 9.59 14.87
C GLU A 105 -7.73 8.81 13.69
N ILE A 106 -6.99 7.83 13.17
CA ILE A 106 -7.38 7.04 12.01
C ILE A 106 -7.51 5.59 12.46
N SER A 107 -8.74 5.08 12.46
CA SER A 107 -9.01 3.68 12.79
C SER A 107 -8.75 2.78 11.58
N GLN A 108 -7.91 1.76 11.78
CA GLN A 108 -7.45 0.86 10.74
C GLN A 108 -7.62 -0.60 11.17
N MET A 109 -8.00 -1.43 10.21
CA MET A 109 -7.88 -2.87 10.31
C MET A 109 -6.96 -3.34 9.19
N GLY A 110 -5.91 -4.09 9.51
CA GLY A 110 -4.93 -4.48 8.51
C GLY A 110 -4.34 -5.84 8.78
N LEU A 111 -3.57 -6.32 7.82
CA LEU A 111 -2.79 -7.54 7.95
C LEU A 111 -1.38 -7.37 7.39
N GLU A 112 -0.45 -8.14 7.95
CA GLU A 112 0.94 -8.19 7.58
C GLU A 112 1.36 -9.65 7.38
N CYS A 113 2.00 -9.94 6.27
CA CYS A 113 2.64 -11.21 5.96
C CYS A 113 4.15 -10.98 5.88
N ILE A 114 4.90 -11.48 6.86
CA ILE A 114 6.32 -11.14 7.07
C ILE A 114 7.17 -12.41 7.14
N GLY A 115 8.26 -12.46 6.38
CA GLY A 115 9.26 -13.52 6.41
C GLY A 115 9.43 -14.23 5.09
N LYS A 116 9.18 -15.54 5.04
CA LYS A 116 9.27 -16.35 3.80
C LYS A 116 8.12 -16.08 2.82
N VAL A 117 7.97 -14.82 2.40
CA VAL A 117 6.94 -14.40 1.44
C VAL A 117 7.37 -14.75 0.02
N GLY A 118 6.68 -15.73 -0.58
CA GLY A 118 6.80 -16.13 -1.97
C GLY A 118 5.66 -15.60 -2.83
N LYS A 119 5.48 -16.18 -4.03
CA LYS A 119 4.38 -15.81 -4.93
C LYS A 119 3.00 -16.14 -4.35
N ALA A 120 2.90 -17.26 -3.64
CA ALA A 120 1.65 -17.70 -3.03
C ALA A 120 1.18 -16.72 -1.95
N GLU A 121 2.07 -16.26 -1.08
CA GLU A 121 1.75 -15.30 -0.02
C GLU A 121 1.37 -13.93 -0.57
N VAL A 122 2.03 -13.48 -1.64
CA VAL A 122 1.67 -12.23 -2.34
C VAL A 122 0.25 -12.32 -2.92
N SER A 123 -0.05 -13.44 -3.60
CA SER A 123 -1.38 -13.67 -4.20
C SER A 123 -2.46 -13.82 -3.12
N GLU A 124 -2.16 -14.50 -2.01
CA GLU A 124 -3.08 -14.61 -0.87
C GLU A 124 -3.40 -13.25 -0.26
N VAL A 125 -2.41 -12.39 -0.08
CA VAL A 125 -2.62 -11.04 0.49
C VAL A 125 -3.45 -10.17 -0.46
N LEU A 126 -3.23 -10.28 -1.78
CA LEU A 126 -4.06 -9.57 -2.75
C LEU A 126 -5.49 -10.12 -2.78
N TYR A 127 -5.65 -11.44 -2.75
CA TYR A 127 -6.96 -12.10 -2.61
C TYR A 127 -7.71 -11.63 -1.35
N LEU A 128 -7.03 -11.59 -0.20
CA LEU A 128 -7.63 -11.10 1.05
C LEU A 128 -8.02 -9.63 0.96
N SER A 129 -7.24 -8.80 0.27
CA SER A 129 -7.57 -7.39 0.03
C SER A 129 -8.82 -7.26 -0.85
N TYR A 130 -8.94 -8.09 -1.88
CA TYR A 130 -10.07 -8.13 -2.81
C TYR A 130 -11.35 -8.59 -2.11
N GLU A 131 -11.29 -9.73 -1.40
CA GLU A 131 -12.43 -10.26 -0.66
C GLU A 131 -12.86 -9.32 0.48
N SER A 132 -11.93 -8.59 1.11
CA SER A 132 -12.27 -7.54 2.08
C SER A 132 -13.10 -6.42 1.45
N LEU A 133 -12.75 -5.97 0.24
CA LEU A 133 -13.56 -4.96 -0.47
C LEU A 133 -14.94 -5.52 -0.85
N LYS A 134 -15.00 -6.77 -1.30
CA LYS A 134 -16.24 -7.45 -1.66
C LYS A 134 -17.19 -7.62 -0.47
N LEU A 135 -16.66 -7.97 0.70
CA LEU A 135 -17.42 -8.11 1.96
C LEU A 135 -18.08 -6.79 2.42
N THR A 136 -17.66 -5.64 1.89
CA THR A 136 -18.36 -4.37 2.15
C THR A 136 -19.76 -4.31 1.51
N GLY A 137 -20.06 -5.19 0.55
CA GLY A 137 -21.31 -5.21 -0.19
C GLY A 137 -21.52 -4.02 -1.14
N LYS A 138 -20.49 -3.19 -1.36
CA LYS A 138 -20.55 -2.00 -2.21
C LYS A 138 -19.78 -2.24 -3.52
N PRO A 139 -20.19 -1.61 -4.65
CA PRO A 139 -19.38 -1.62 -5.87
C PRO A 139 -17.98 -1.06 -5.58
N PHE A 140 -16.94 -1.77 -6.00
CA PHE A 140 -15.56 -1.44 -5.66
C PHE A 140 -14.62 -1.54 -6.86
N ARG A 141 -13.42 -1.00 -6.71
CA ARG A 141 -12.29 -1.17 -7.62
C ARG A 141 -11.03 -1.42 -6.82
N LEU A 142 -10.26 -2.42 -7.20
CA LEU A 142 -8.91 -2.67 -6.69
C LEU A 142 -7.90 -2.25 -7.77
N SER A 143 -7.22 -1.14 -7.55
CA SER A 143 -6.15 -0.67 -8.41
C SER A 143 -4.83 -1.33 -8.00
N VAL A 144 -4.11 -1.93 -8.95
CA VAL A 144 -2.87 -2.69 -8.74
C VAL A 144 -1.75 -2.10 -9.60
N SER A 145 -0.56 -2.00 -9.01
CA SER A 145 0.64 -1.49 -9.67
C SER A 145 1.88 -2.19 -9.12
N HIS A 146 3.04 -1.84 -9.67
CA HIS A 146 4.33 -2.41 -9.27
C HIS A 146 5.46 -1.40 -9.48
N VAL A 147 6.23 -1.11 -8.42
CA VAL A 147 7.32 -0.09 -8.47
C VAL A 147 8.35 -0.37 -9.57
N GLY A 148 8.66 -1.66 -9.78
CA GLY A 148 9.64 -2.10 -10.78
C GLY A 148 9.26 -1.82 -12.24
N PHE A 149 7.98 -1.52 -12.55
CA PHE A 149 7.61 -1.22 -13.94
C PHE A 149 8.14 0.15 -14.37
N ILE A 150 7.84 1.21 -13.60
CA ILE A 150 8.31 2.56 -13.88
C ILE A 150 9.82 2.69 -13.64
N ALA A 151 10.35 2.07 -12.58
CA ALA A 151 11.80 2.03 -12.34
C ALA A 151 12.55 1.37 -13.50
N GLY A 152 12.07 0.22 -13.97
CA GLY A 152 12.61 -0.48 -15.14
C GLY A 152 12.48 0.35 -16.42
N LEU A 153 11.38 1.06 -16.61
CA LEU A 153 11.17 1.96 -17.75
C LEU A 153 12.21 3.09 -17.77
N MET A 154 12.35 3.82 -16.66
CA MET A 154 13.34 4.90 -16.51
C MET A 154 14.78 4.40 -16.73
N LYS A 155 15.09 3.19 -16.25
CA LYS A 155 16.39 2.55 -16.48
C LYS A 155 16.63 2.23 -17.96
N SER A 156 15.63 1.72 -18.66
CA SER A 156 15.74 1.41 -20.10
C SER A 156 15.98 2.66 -20.96
N LEU A 157 15.37 3.78 -20.56
CA LEU A 157 15.52 5.08 -21.22
C LEU A 157 16.75 5.87 -20.75
N LYS A 158 17.57 5.28 -19.88
CA LYS A 158 18.79 5.90 -19.31
C LYS A 158 18.53 7.26 -18.66
N VAL A 159 17.38 7.41 -18.01
CA VAL A 159 17.02 8.65 -17.29
C VAL A 159 18.03 8.91 -16.15
N PRO A 160 18.67 10.09 -16.12
CA PRO A 160 19.58 10.45 -15.04
C PRO A 160 18.86 10.55 -13.68
N THR A 161 19.51 10.09 -12.62
CA THR A 161 18.90 9.96 -11.27
C THR A 161 18.28 11.26 -10.77
N GLN A 162 18.90 12.41 -11.04
CA GLN A 162 18.41 13.72 -10.59
C GLN A 162 17.03 14.12 -11.15
N TYR A 163 16.59 13.53 -12.27
CA TYR A 163 15.28 13.80 -12.87
C TYR A 163 14.20 12.79 -12.47
N ARG A 164 14.58 11.65 -11.86
CA ARG A 164 13.64 10.55 -11.60
C ARG A 164 12.51 10.97 -10.65
N GLY A 165 12.83 11.67 -9.57
CA GLY A 165 11.81 12.14 -8.62
C GLY A 165 10.78 13.08 -9.27
N ALA A 166 11.22 14.02 -10.10
CA ALA A 166 10.32 14.93 -10.83
C ALA A 166 9.45 14.19 -11.87
N LEU A 167 10.00 13.16 -12.52
CA LEU A 167 9.23 12.30 -13.42
C LEU A 167 8.20 11.46 -12.66
N TYR A 168 8.57 10.87 -11.52
CA TYR A 168 7.63 10.14 -10.67
C TYR A 168 6.50 11.04 -10.17
N GLU A 169 6.80 12.27 -9.75
CA GLU A 169 5.77 13.25 -9.36
C GLU A 169 4.85 13.60 -10.53
N SER A 170 5.41 13.77 -11.73
CA SER A 170 4.61 14.04 -12.96
C SER A 170 3.72 12.85 -13.34
N ILE A 171 4.20 11.62 -13.17
CA ILE A 171 3.43 10.38 -13.38
C ILE A 171 2.31 10.29 -12.34
N ALA A 172 2.63 10.45 -11.06
CA ALA A 172 1.70 10.35 -9.95
C ALA A 172 0.57 11.39 -10.02
N SER A 173 0.89 12.61 -10.46
CA SER A 173 -0.07 13.69 -10.67
C SER A 173 -0.81 13.61 -12.02
N LYS A 174 -0.55 12.59 -12.83
CA LYS A 174 -1.06 12.44 -14.21
C LYS A 174 -0.87 13.72 -15.03
N ASN A 175 0.31 14.34 -14.91
CA ASN A 175 0.68 15.58 -15.58
C ASN A 175 1.56 15.30 -16.83
N PRO A 176 0.95 15.08 -18.02
CA PRO A 176 1.72 14.75 -19.22
C PRO A 176 2.63 15.89 -19.68
N LEU A 177 2.24 17.15 -19.47
CA LEU A 177 3.06 18.30 -19.83
C LEU A 177 4.32 18.38 -18.96
N GLY A 178 4.16 18.26 -17.64
CA GLY A 178 5.28 18.22 -16.70
C GLY A 178 6.21 17.03 -16.95
N LEU A 179 5.64 15.86 -17.28
CA LEU A 179 6.40 14.68 -17.65
C LEU A 179 7.29 14.95 -18.87
N ARG A 180 6.70 15.53 -19.92
CA ARG A 180 7.41 15.87 -21.15
C ARG A 180 8.54 16.87 -20.91
N MET A 181 8.26 17.98 -20.24
CA MET A 181 9.26 19.01 -19.94
C MET A 181 10.43 18.45 -19.13
N THR A 182 10.13 17.62 -18.13
CA THR A 182 11.16 16.97 -17.29
C THR A 182 11.99 15.97 -18.11
N ALA A 183 11.35 15.21 -19.00
CA ALA A 183 12.04 14.24 -19.85
C ALA A 183 12.91 14.91 -20.92
N GLU A 184 12.47 16.04 -21.49
CA GLU A 184 13.28 16.88 -22.40
C GLU A 184 14.51 17.42 -21.66
N ALA A 185 14.33 17.96 -20.45
CA ALA A 185 15.45 18.42 -19.61
C ALA A 185 16.42 17.30 -19.21
N ALA A 186 15.92 16.05 -19.12
CA ALA A 186 16.73 14.85 -18.88
C ALA A 186 17.49 14.36 -20.13
N GLY A 187 17.32 15.01 -21.28
CA GLY A 187 18.02 14.68 -22.53
C GLY A 187 17.40 13.51 -23.31
N LEU A 188 16.14 13.15 -23.05
CA LEU A 188 15.45 12.11 -23.81
C LEU A 188 15.07 12.62 -25.21
N SER A 189 15.16 11.74 -26.21
CA SER A 189 14.64 12.01 -27.56
C SER A 189 13.12 12.08 -27.57
N GLY A 190 12.54 12.75 -28.57
CA GLY A 190 11.08 12.83 -28.74
C GLY A 190 10.40 11.45 -28.75
N GLU A 191 11.00 10.46 -29.43
CA GLU A 191 10.50 9.09 -29.45
C GLU A 191 10.49 8.44 -28.05
N ASN A 192 11.56 8.64 -27.26
CA ASN A 192 11.66 8.12 -25.91
C ASN A 192 10.68 8.81 -24.95
N ILE A 193 10.40 10.09 -25.15
CA ILE A 193 9.41 10.85 -24.39
C ILE A 193 8.00 10.31 -24.69
N ASP A 194 7.66 10.15 -25.96
CA ASP A 194 6.37 9.60 -26.37
C ASP A 194 6.17 8.17 -25.85
N PHE A 195 7.22 7.36 -25.87
CA PHE A 195 7.21 6.02 -25.29
C PHE A 195 7.05 6.04 -23.76
N LEU A 196 7.81 6.89 -23.05
CA LEU A 196 7.69 7.09 -21.61
C LEU A 196 6.26 7.45 -21.23
N GLN A 197 5.66 8.43 -21.93
CA GLN A 197 4.31 8.90 -21.64
C GLN A 197 3.27 7.80 -21.86
N LYS A 198 3.36 7.05 -22.98
CA LYS A 198 2.44 5.94 -23.28
C LYS A 198 2.55 4.80 -22.26
N ALA A 199 3.77 4.41 -21.89
CA ALA A 199 3.99 3.31 -20.96
C ALA A 199 3.68 3.70 -19.51
N ALA A 200 4.10 4.89 -19.06
CA ALA A 200 3.92 5.31 -17.67
C ALA A 200 2.49 5.68 -17.31
N LEU A 201 1.70 6.17 -18.28
CA LEU A 201 0.29 6.52 -18.08
C LEU A 201 -0.66 5.38 -18.51
N LEU A 202 -0.13 4.19 -18.79
CA LEU A 202 -0.91 3.02 -19.10
C LEU A 202 -1.79 2.65 -17.89
N SER A 203 -3.10 2.74 -18.09
CA SER A 203 -4.10 2.43 -17.06
C SER A 203 -5.39 1.87 -17.65
N GLY A 204 -6.13 1.08 -16.88
CA GLY A 204 -7.39 0.47 -17.33
C GLY A 204 -7.66 -0.90 -16.72
N GLY A 205 -8.66 -1.61 -17.25
CA GLY A 205 -9.03 -2.96 -16.78
C GLY A 205 -7.92 -3.98 -17.03
N ALA A 206 -7.74 -4.92 -16.09
CA ALA A 206 -6.62 -5.86 -16.07
C ALA A 206 -6.44 -6.65 -17.37
N ASP A 207 -7.52 -7.18 -17.95
CA ASP A 207 -7.48 -8.03 -19.14
C ASP A 207 -6.82 -7.37 -20.34
N LYS A 208 -7.05 -6.06 -20.53
CA LYS A 208 -6.49 -5.31 -21.67
C LYS A 208 -5.10 -4.75 -21.36
N VAL A 209 -4.90 -4.32 -20.12
CA VAL A 209 -3.69 -3.59 -19.74
C VAL A 209 -2.50 -4.51 -19.59
N ILE A 210 -2.66 -5.72 -19.05
CA ILE A 210 -1.54 -6.64 -18.82
C ILE A 210 -0.83 -7.00 -20.14
N ASP A 211 -1.58 -7.37 -21.17
CA ASP A 211 -1.02 -7.69 -22.48
C ASP A 211 -0.30 -6.49 -23.11
N THR A 212 -0.86 -5.30 -22.93
CA THR A 212 -0.24 -4.05 -23.41
C THR A 212 1.02 -3.73 -22.62
N ALA A 213 1.02 -3.95 -21.30
CA ALA A 213 2.16 -3.72 -20.43
C ALA A 213 3.34 -4.62 -20.79
N PHE A 214 3.09 -5.90 -21.10
CA PHE A 214 4.14 -6.81 -21.60
C PHE A 214 4.78 -6.32 -22.89
N LYS A 215 4.00 -5.74 -23.82
CA LYS A 215 4.54 -5.16 -25.08
C LYS A 215 5.44 -3.95 -24.83
N TYR A 216 5.25 -3.24 -23.72
CA TYR A 216 6.11 -2.12 -23.33
C TYR A 216 7.34 -2.53 -22.52
N CYS A 217 7.46 -3.79 -22.09
CA CYS A 217 8.62 -4.23 -21.33
C CYS A 217 9.91 -4.19 -22.18
N LYS A 218 10.88 -3.36 -21.78
CA LYS A 218 12.20 -3.25 -22.44
C LYS A 218 13.32 -4.00 -21.72
N ASN A 219 13.06 -4.54 -20.54
CA ASN A 219 14.04 -5.28 -19.74
C ASN A 219 13.37 -6.31 -18.82
N SER A 220 14.19 -7.14 -18.16
CA SER A 220 13.74 -8.22 -17.28
C SER A 220 13.01 -7.70 -16.03
N GLU A 221 13.35 -6.51 -15.55
CA GLU A 221 12.72 -5.88 -14.38
C GLU A 221 11.25 -5.54 -14.66
N MET A 222 10.97 -4.93 -15.82
CA MET A 222 9.61 -4.66 -16.27
C MET A 222 8.82 -5.96 -16.49
N HIS A 223 9.41 -6.96 -17.17
CA HIS A 223 8.77 -8.25 -17.39
C HIS A 223 8.40 -8.94 -16.06
N ARG A 224 9.31 -8.91 -15.09
CA ARG A 224 9.07 -9.46 -13.75
C ARG A 224 7.94 -8.72 -13.04
N ALA A 225 7.91 -7.38 -13.13
CA ALA A 225 6.86 -6.56 -12.52
C ALA A 225 5.46 -6.90 -13.08
N VAL A 226 5.31 -6.95 -14.41
CA VAL A 226 4.04 -7.30 -15.05
C VAL A 226 3.66 -8.76 -14.77
N GLY A 227 4.64 -9.67 -14.78
CA GLY A 227 4.43 -11.08 -14.42
C GLY A 227 3.94 -11.26 -12.98
N GLN A 228 4.50 -10.52 -12.03
CA GLN A 228 4.06 -10.54 -10.63
C GLN A 228 2.65 -9.98 -10.45
N ILE A 229 2.28 -8.92 -11.19
CA ILE A 229 0.91 -8.43 -11.21
C ILE A 229 -0.03 -9.52 -11.74
N LYS A 230 0.30 -10.11 -12.90
CA LYS A 230 -0.51 -11.16 -13.53
C LYS A 230 -0.69 -12.37 -12.62
N ASP A 231 0.38 -12.85 -12.01
CA ASP A 231 0.34 -13.98 -11.07
C ASP A 231 -0.53 -13.64 -9.84
N ALA A 232 -0.41 -12.42 -9.30
CA ALA A 232 -1.09 -12.04 -8.07
C ALA A 232 -2.61 -11.84 -8.24
N ILE A 233 -3.07 -11.43 -9.42
CA ILE A 233 -4.50 -11.25 -9.71
C ILE A 233 -5.18 -12.51 -10.25
N ASP A 234 -4.43 -13.59 -10.47
CA ASP A 234 -4.97 -14.82 -11.02
C ASP A 234 -6.08 -15.39 -10.14
N GLY A 235 -7.19 -15.82 -10.76
CA GLY A 235 -8.38 -16.30 -10.06
C GLY A 235 -9.27 -15.23 -9.42
N LEU A 236 -8.91 -13.94 -9.51
CA LEU A 236 -9.80 -12.83 -9.13
C LEU A 236 -10.66 -12.39 -10.32
N ASP A 237 -11.85 -11.87 -10.04
CA ASP A 237 -12.68 -11.29 -11.09
C ASP A 237 -12.11 -9.94 -11.55
N SER A 238 -11.54 -9.98 -12.75
CA SER A 238 -10.84 -8.89 -13.44
C SER A 238 -11.72 -7.67 -13.66
N SER A 239 -13.05 -7.82 -13.66
CA SER A 239 -13.98 -6.71 -13.85
C SER A 239 -13.90 -5.68 -12.72
N ASN A 240 -13.39 -6.04 -11.54
CA ASN A 240 -13.17 -5.15 -10.41
C ASN A 240 -11.69 -4.71 -10.27
N ILE A 241 -10.80 -5.17 -11.14
CA ILE A 241 -9.36 -4.89 -11.08
C ILE A 241 -8.98 -3.84 -12.12
N LEU A 242 -8.23 -2.84 -11.66
CA LEU A 242 -7.61 -1.82 -12.49
C LEU A 242 -6.10 -1.96 -12.38
N ILE A 243 -5.40 -1.87 -13.50
CA ILE A 243 -3.95 -1.68 -13.50
C ILE A 243 -3.71 -0.20 -13.73
N ASP A 244 -2.91 0.43 -12.88
CA ASP A 244 -2.55 1.85 -13.00
C ASP A 244 -1.10 2.05 -12.52
N PHE A 245 -0.16 2.16 -13.45
CA PHE A 245 1.25 2.37 -13.10
C PHE A 245 1.54 3.77 -12.56
N SER A 246 0.54 4.65 -12.55
CA SER A 246 0.66 5.99 -11.98
C SER A 246 0.38 6.05 -10.48
N ILE A 247 0.03 4.93 -9.84
CA ILE A 247 -0.17 4.91 -8.38
C ILE A 247 1.14 5.35 -7.71
N ARG A 248 1.04 6.42 -6.91
CA ARG A 248 2.15 6.89 -6.08
C ARG A 248 2.49 5.81 -5.05
N GLY A 249 3.57 5.08 -5.30
CA GLY A 249 4.34 4.46 -4.24
C GLY A 249 5.16 5.52 -3.55
N ASP A 250 5.17 5.51 -2.23
CA ASP A 250 6.31 6.07 -1.53
C ASP A 250 7.50 5.15 -1.87
N GLU A 251 8.43 5.64 -2.68
CA GLU A 251 9.54 4.85 -3.27
C GLU A 251 10.42 4.21 -2.18
N ASP A 252 10.51 4.86 -1.02
CA ASP A 252 11.23 4.33 0.12
C ASP A 252 10.42 3.23 0.83
N TYR A 253 9.09 3.35 0.83
CA TYR A 253 8.19 2.40 1.51
C TYR A 253 7.98 1.10 0.72
N TYR A 254 7.62 1.20 -0.56
CA TYR A 254 7.25 0.03 -1.37
C TYR A 254 8.40 -0.46 -2.24
N SER A 255 8.52 -1.78 -2.32
CA SER A 255 9.62 -2.51 -2.99
C SER A 255 9.16 -3.48 -4.09
N GLY A 256 7.85 -3.59 -4.31
CA GLY A 256 7.27 -4.53 -5.28
C GLY A 256 5.83 -4.16 -5.66
N LEU A 257 4.94 -5.14 -5.54
CA LEU A 257 3.50 -4.97 -5.79
C LEU A 257 2.92 -3.91 -4.84
N MET A 258 2.00 -3.09 -5.35
CA MET A 258 1.23 -2.13 -4.56
C MET A 258 -0.21 -2.11 -5.04
N PHE A 259 -1.13 -1.80 -4.14
CA PHE A 259 -2.55 -1.82 -4.46
C PHE A 259 -3.36 -0.90 -3.55
N CYS A 260 -4.42 -0.34 -4.14
CA CYS A 260 -5.34 0.57 -3.49
C CYS A 260 -6.79 0.19 -3.82
N GLY A 261 -7.63 0.10 -2.80
CA GLY A 261 -9.06 -0.17 -2.92
C GLY A 261 -9.92 1.08 -2.82
N TYR A 262 -10.90 1.18 -3.70
CA TYR A 262 -11.90 2.25 -3.75
C TYR A 262 -13.29 1.64 -3.73
N ILE A 263 -14.23 2.30 -3.05
CA ILE A 263 -15.66 1.93 -3.07
C ILE A 263 -16.49 3.09 -3.60
N LYS A 264 -17.55 2.77 -4.33
CA LYS A 264 -18.47 3.78 -4.87
C LYS A 264 -19.06 4.63 -3.74
N GLY A 265 -19.07 5.95 -3.94
CA GLY A 265 -19.58 6.92 -2.95
C GLY A 265 -18.55 7.39 -1.93
N ARG A 266 -17.28 6.98 -2.02
CA ARG A 266 -16.18 7.53 -1.24
C ARG A 266 -15.17 8.24 -2.15
N SER A 267 -14.69 9.39 -1.72
CA SER A 267 -13.67 10.17 -2.44
C SER A 267 -12.24 9.75 -2.08
N ARG A 268 -12.08 8.93 -1.04
CA ARG A 268 -10.79 8.48 -0.52
C ARG A 268 -10.59 7.00 -0.70
N VAL A 269 -9.31 6.62 -0.74
CA VAL A 269 -8.87 5.23 -0.69
C VAL A 269 -9.35 4.60 0.61
N VAL A 270 -9.98 3.43 0.53
CA VAL A 270 -10.48 2.69 1.70
C VAL A 270 -9.60 1.51 2.08
N LEU A 271 -8.73 1.08 1.17
CA LEU A 271 -7.73 0.05 1.40
C LEU A 271 -6.42 0.45 0.73
N SER A 272 -5.29 0.33 1.40
CA SER A 272 -3.97 0.57 0.80
C SER A 272 -2.99 -0.47 1.30
N GLY A 273 -2.21 -1.02 0.38
CA GLY A 273 -1.23 -2.05 0.70
C GLY A 273 -0.18 -2.24 -0.38
N GLY A 274 0.76 -3.12 -0.09
CA GLY A 274 1.86 -3.44 -0.97
C GLY A 274 3.01 -4.12 -0.26
N GLN A 275 4.05 -4.42 -1.03
CA GLN A 275 5.24 -5.13 -0.59
C GLN A 275 6.31 -4.13 -0.13
N TYR A 276 6.91 -4.34 1.05
CA TYR A 276 7.80 -3.37 1.73
C TYR A 276 9.08 -4.02 2.32
N ASP A 277 9.76 -4.83 1.52
CA ASP A 277 11.00 -5.54 1.89
C ASP A 277 12.11 -4.59 2.42
N ASN A 278 12.17 -3.35 1.92
CA ASN A 278 13.14 -2.34 2.34
C ASN A 278 13.05 -2.03 3.84
N MET A 279 11.86 -2.09 4.42
CA MET A 279 11.64 -1.87 5.86
C MET A 279 12.28 -2.98 6.69
N LEU A 280 12.14 -4.24 6.27
CA LEU A 280 12.80 -5.37 6.95
C LEU A 280 14.32 -5.20 6.89
N LYS A 281 14.84 -4.87 5.70
CA LYS A 281 16.28 -4.65 5.49
C LYS A 281 16.82 -3.53 6.38
N LYS A 282 16.12 -2.39 6.49
CA LYS A 282 16.51 -1.27 7.36
C LYS A 282 16.59 -1.69 8.83
N MET A 283 15.68 -2.57 9.27
CA MET A 283 15.62 -3.07 10.64
C MET A 283 16.46 -4.34 10.87
N ASN A 284 17.36 -4.69 9.95
CA ASN A 284 18.20 -5.89 10.00
C ASN A 284 17.39 -7.20 10.20
N LYS A 285 16.24 -7.30 9.51
CA LYS A 285 15.38 -8.48 9.53
C LYS A 285 15.43 -9.20 8.19
N GLU A 286 15.47 -10.52 8.25
CA GLU A 286 15.50 -11.36 7.06
C GLU A 286 14.10 -11.61 6.48
N GLY A 287 14.05 -11.77 5.16
CA GLY A 287 12.84 -12.13 4.43
C GLY A 287 12.24 -10.97 3.65
N ARG A 288 10.98 -11.13 3.32
CA ARG A 288 10.16 -10.22 2.52
C ARG A 288 8.88 -9.91 3.28
N ALA A 289 8.21 -8.81 2.95
CA ALA A 289 6.97 -8.44 3.62
C ALA A 289 5.96 -7.80 2.69
N ILE A 290 4.68 -8.13 2.90
CA ILE A 290 3.55 -7.56 2.18
C ILE A 290 2.34 -7.49 3.11
N GLY A 291 1.54 -6.45 2.97
CA GLY A 291 0.37 -6.24 3.80
C GLY A 291 -0.54 -5.16 3.27
N PHE A 292 -1.63 -4.90 3.99
CA PHE A 292 -2.54 -3.81 3.70
C PHE A 292 -3.28 -3.34 4.95
N ALA A 293 -3.80 -2.12 4.88
CA ALA A 293 -4.71 -1.54 5.86
C ALA A 293 -6.02 -1.11 5.19
N LEU A 294 -7.14 -1.45 5.84
CA LEU A 294 -8.48 -0.93 5.62
C LEU A 294 -8.70 0.28 6.53
N TYR A 295 -9.10 1.41 5.96
CA TYR A 295 -9.45 2.62 6.71
C TYR A 295 -10.91 2.55 7.14
N LEU A 296 -11.16 2.15 8.38
CA LEU A 296 -12.52 1.86 8.87
C LEU A 296 -13.41 3.10 8.82
N SER A 297 -12.86 4.27 9.13
CA SER A 297 -13.57 5.56 9.02
C SER A 297 -14.01 5.88 7.59
N GLU A 298 -13.21 5.51 6.59
CA GLU A 298 -13.53 5.73 5.18
C GLU A 298 -14.50 4.65 4.64
N LEU A 299 -14.51 3.45 5.21
CA LEU A 299 -15.46 2.39 4.87
C LEU A 299 -16.88 2.72 5.35
N PHE A 300 -17.02 2.99 6.64
CA PHE A 300 -18.32 3.18 7.29
C PHE A 300 -18.78 4.64 7.24
N GLY A 301 -17.85 5.56 7.02
CA GLY A 301 -18.12 7.00 7.06
C GLY A 301 -18.02 7.42 8.50
N GLY A 302 -17.23 8.45 8.80
CA GLY A 302 -17.26 9.04 10.13
C GLY A 302 -18.69 9.45 10.44
N GLU A 303 -19.30 8.82 11.44
CA GLU A 303 -20.20 9.57 12.29
C GLU A 303 -19.39 10.78 12.72
N ARG A 304 -19.74 11.95 12.20
CA ARG A 304 -19.26 13.18 12.82
C ARG A 304 -19.86 13.11 14.22
N HIS A 305 -19.06 12.71 15.21
CA HIS A 305 -19.40 13.00 16.59
C HIS A 305 -19.52 14.53 16.64
N ALA A 306 -20.77 14.98 16.66
CA ALA A 306 -21.15 16.35 16.88
C ALA A 306 -20.84 16.74 18.32
#